data_AF-A0A7V2UCR8-F1
#
_entry.id   AF-A0A7V2UCR8-F1
#
_cell.length_a   1.000
_cell.length_b   1.000
_cell.length_c   1.000
_cell.angle_alpha   90.00
_cell.angle_beta   90.00
_cell.angle_gamma   90.00
#
_symmetry.space_group_name_H-M   'P 1'
#
loop_
_entity.id
_entity.type
_entity.pdbx_description
1 polymer ?
#
loop_
_entity_poly.entity_id
_entity_poly.type
_entity_poly.pdbx_seq_one_letter_code
_entity_poly.pdbx_strand_id
1 'polypeptide(L)' 'MYDETYLCEVEGRRKGRDQKACILRAGFINRISERQVVLRTEDAGGISPIVALLTPETARELGEALIKAADRFAQSS' A
#
# COMPACT_ATOMS: atom_id res chain seq x y z
N MET A 1 0.00 -20.69 6.45
CA MET A 1 -0.95 -19.58 6.22
C MET A 1 -0.47 -18.45 7.11
N TYR A 2 -0.12 -17.29 6.55
CA TYR A 2 0.27 -16.14 7.39
C TYR A 2 -1.00 -15.43 7.81
N ASP A 3 -1.12 -15.07 9.10
CA ASP A 3 -2.21 -14.21 9.55
C ASP A 3 -1.89 -12.78 9.13
N GLU A 4 -2.50 -12.37 8.02
CA GLU A 4 -2.47 -10.98 7.55
C GLU A 4 -3.66 -10.24 8.14
N THR A 5 -3.40 -9.10 8.79
CA THR A 5 -4.46 -8.20 9.27
C THR A 5 -4.42 -6.93 8.45
N TYR A 6 -5.47 -6.68 7.67
CA TYR A 6 -5.65 -5.43 6.94
C TYR A 6 -6.15 -4.33 7.88
N LEU A 7 -5.53 -3.16 7.79
CA LEU A 7 -5.89 -1.99 8.61
C LEU A 7 -6.70 -0.98 7.82
N CYS A 8 -6.31 -0.77 6.56
CA CYS A 8 -6.92 0.21 5.69
C CYS A 8 -6.78 -0.21 4.23
N GLU A 9 -7.66 0.35 3.42
CA GLU A 9 -7.64 0.20 1.97
C GLU A 9 -7.93 1.54 1.29
N VAL A 10 -7.36 1.70 0.11
CA VAL A 10 -7.50 2.90 -0.71
C VAL A 10 -7.85 2.48 -2.13
N GLU A 11 -8.97 2.98 -2.64
CA GLU A 11 -9.34 2.82 -4.04
C GLU A 11 -8.50 3.75 -4.93
N GLY A 12 -8.07 3.24 -6.07
CA GLY A 12 -7.27 3.99 -7.02
C GLY A 12 -7.47 3.51 -8.45
N ARG A 13 -6.72 4.13 -9.37
CA ARG A 13 -6.60 3.68 -10.76
C ARG A 13 -5.14 3.44 -11.09
N ARG A 14 -4.85 2.33 -11.77
CA ARG A 14 -3.50 2.07 -12.26
C ARG A 14 -3.08 3.16 -13.23
N LYS A 15 -1.85 3.64 -13.09
CA LYS A 15 -1.23 4.50 -14.12
C LYS A 15 -0.89 3.62 -15.33
N GLY A 16 -1.15 4.12 -16.54
CA GLY A 16 -0.86 3.40 -17.79
C GLY A 16 -2.05 3.42 -18.76
N ARG A 17 -1.97 2.59 -19.81
CA ARG A 17 -2.91 2.62 -20.95
C ARG A 17 -4.33 2.19 -20.59
N ASP A 18 -4.47 1.20 -19.71
CA ASP A 18 -5.76 0.59 -19.39
C ASP A 18 -6.50 1.24 -18.21
N GLN A 19 -5.85 2.15 -17.46
CA GLN A 19 -6.38 2.91 -16.30
C GLN A 19 -7.39 2.17 -15.40
N LYS A 20 -7.22 0.86 -15.21
CA LYS A 20 -8.18 0.02 -14.48
C LYS A 20 -8.25 0.42 -13.01
N ALA A 21 -9.45 0.30 -12.43
CA ALA A 21 -9.65 0.45 -11.00
C ALA A 21 -8.86 -0.64 -10.24
N CYS A 22 -8.29 -0.26 -9.10
CA CYS A 22 -7.56 -1.16 -8.21
C CYS A 22 -7.75 -0.71 -6.76
N ILE A 23 -7.64 -1.64 -5.82
CA ILE A 23 -7.63 -1.36 -4.39
C ILE A 23 -6.21 -1.62 -3.87
N LEU A 24 -5.64 -0.66 -3.15
CA LEU A 24 -4.41 -0.84 -2.39
C LEU A 24 -4.76 -1.09 -0.94
N ARG A 25 -4.40 -2.26 -0.40
CA ARG A 25 -4.57 -2.60 1.02
C ARG A 25 -3.24 -2.53 1.75
N ALA A 26 -3.27 -1.93 2.93
CA ALA A 26 -2.15 -1.93 3.86
C ALA A 26 -2.51 -2.75 5.10
N GLY A 27 -1.58 -3.58 5.56
CA GLY A 27 -1.78 -4.44 6.71
C GLY A 27 -0.46 -4.85 7.36
N PHE A 28 -0.56 -5.73 8.34
CA PHE A 28 0.61 -6.38 8.93
C PHE A 28 0.59 -7.88 8.67
N ILE A 29 1.77 -8.45 8.46
CA ILE A 29 2.00 -9.88 8.58
C ILE A 29 2.62 -10.13 9.95
N ASN A 30 1.91 -10.87 10.80
CA ASN A 30 2.48 -11.35 12.05
C ASN A 30 3.33 -12.59 11.77
N ARG A 31 4.64 -12.40 11.64
CA ARG A 31 5.60 -13.52 11.74
C ARG A 31 6.06 -13.64 13.18
N ILE A 32 6.34 -14.86 13.61
CA ILE A 32 6.69 -15.26 14.99
C ILE A 32 7.79 -14.37 15.61
N SER A 33 8.65 -13.75 14.80
CA SER A 33 9.74 -12.89 15.26
C SER A 33 9.63 -11.41 14.91
N GLU A 34 8.86 -11.00 13.89
CA GLU A 34 8.87 -9.61 13.39
C GLU A 34 7.55 -9.20 12.74
N ARG A 35 7.04 -8.01 13.09
CA ARG A 35 5.90 -7.39 12.42
C ARG A 35 6.37 -6.71 11.14
N GLN A 36 5.86 -7.14 10.00
CA GLN A 36 6.12 -6.51 8.71
C GLN A 36 4.86 -5.83 8.20
N VAL A 37 5.00 -4.64 7.63
CA VAL A 37 3.91 -3.96 6.91
C VAL A 37 3.86 -4.54 5.50
N VAL A 38 2.67 -4.96 5.07
CA VAL A 38 2.42 -5.46 3.73
C VAL A 38 1.55 -4.48 2.96
N LEU A 39 1.96 -4.18 1.74
CA LEU A 39 1.13 -3.47 0.76
C LEU A 39 0.71 -4.47 -0.32
N ARG A 40 -0.60 -4.61 -0.54
CA ARG A 40 -1.17 -5.49 -1.57
C ARG A 40 -2.04 -4.68 -2.51
N THR A 41 -2.02 -5.05 -3.78
CA THR A 41 -3.02 -4.56 -4.73
C THR A 41 -4.06 -5.63 -4.97
N GLU A 42 -5.30 -5.23 -5.20
CA GLU A 42 -6.38 -6.08 -5.69
C GLU A 42 -6.94 -5.42 -6.96
N ASP A 43 -7.01 -6.18 -8.04
CA ASP A 43 -7.64 -5.74 -9.28
C ASP A 43 -9.02 -6.40 -9.39
N ALA A 44 -9.86 -5.95 -10.33
CA ALA A 44 -11.19 -6.51 -10.58
C ALA A 44 -11.20 -8.02 -10.91
N GLY A 45 -10.04 -8.66 -11.13
CA GLY A 45 -9.87 -10.09 -11.34
C GLY A 45 -9.40 -10.89 -10.11
N GLY A 46 -9.20 -10.26 -8.95
CA GLY A 46 -8.77 -10.89 -7.69
C GLY A 46 -7.57 -10.22 -7.01
N ILE A 47 -7.13 -10.81 -5.89
CA ILE A 47 -5.97 -10.33 -5.10
C ILE A 47 -4.70 -10.43 -5.96
N SER A 48 -4.09 -9.28 -6.24
CA SER A 48 -2.81 -9.13 -6.94
C SER A 48 -1.63 -9.32 -5.96
N PRO A 49 -0.39 -9.50 -6.43
CA PRO A 49 0.74 -9.89 -5.59
C PRO A 49 1.08 -8.84 -4.52
N ILE A 50 1.84 -9.28 -3.51
CA ILE A 50 2.50 -8.39 -2.56
C ILE A 50 3.31 -7.35 -3.36
N VAL A 51 2.96 -6.09 -3.17
CA VAL A 51 3.62 -4.95 -3.83
C VAL A 51 4.88 -4.57 -3.05
N ALA A 52 4.79 -4.62 -1.72
CA ALA A 52 5.92 -4.37 -0.84
C ALA A 52 5.77 -5.09 0.50
N LEU A 53 6.89 -5.52 1.05
CA LEU A 53 7.08 -5.91 2.45
C LEU A 53 8.06 -4.93 3.06
N LEU A 54 7.61 -4.21 4.08
CA LEU A 54 8.36 -3.13 4.70
C LEU A 54 8.53 -3.43 6.20
N THR A 55 9.65 -3.02 6.77
CA THR A 55 9.72 -2.90 8.23
C THR A 55 8.80 -1.76 8.68
N PRO A 56 8.35 -1.73 9.94
CA PRO A 56 7.54 -0.63 10.46
C PRO A 56 8.20 0.74 10.28
N GLU A 57 9.52 0.83 10.44
CA GLU A 57 10.30 2.06 10.27
C GLU A 57 10.25 2.55 8.83
N THR A 58 10.52 1.68 7.86
CA THR A 58 10.47 2.02 6.43
C THR A 58 9.05 2.41 5.99
N ALA A 59 8.02 1.75 6.53
CA ALA A 59 6.63 2.10 6.22
C ALA A 59 6.27 3.51 6.72
N ARG A 60 6.75 3.90 7.91
CA ARG A 60 6.58 5.26 8.43
C ARG A 60 7.26 6.29 7.54
N GLU A 61 8.52 6.05 7.18
CA GLU A 61 9.29 6.97 6.31
C GLU A 61 8.64 7.16 4.94
N LEU A 62 8.13 6.08 4.34
CA LEU A 62 7.37 6.14 3.10
C LEU A 62 6.11 6.98 3.24
N GLY A 63 5.35 6.79 4.33
CA GLY A 63 4.15 7.58 4.62
C GLY A 63 4.44 9.08 4.69
N GLU A 64 5.49 9.47 5.42
CA GLU A 64 5.90 10.88 5.51
C GLU A 64 6.35 11.46 4.17
N ALA A 65 7.06 10.68 3.35
CA ALA A 65 7.47 11.10 2.02
C ALA A 65 6.26 11.33 1.09
N LEU A 66 5.26 10.44 1.16
CA LEU A 66 4.03 10.56 0.36
C LEU A 66 3.20 11.77 0.75
N ILE A 67 3.03 12.05 2.06
CA ILE A 67 2.34 13.24 2.55
C ILE A 67 3.02 14.51 2.01
N LYS A 68 4.35 14.61 2.16
CA LYS A 68 5.12 15.75 1.64
C LYS A 68 4.97 15.91 0.12
N ALA A 69 4.93 14.81 -0.63
CA ALA A 69 4.72 14.86 -2.08
C ALA A 69 3.31 15.35 -2.45
N ALA A 70 2.28 14.90 -1.72
CA ALA A 70 0.90 15.34 -1.91
C ALA A 70 0.74 16.83 -1.61
N ASP A 71 1.31 17.32 -0.52
CA ASP A 71 1.27 18.75 -0.15
C ASP A 71 1.91 19.63 -1.23
N ARG A 72 3.07 19.21 -1.75
CA ARG A 72 3.74 19.92 -2.86
C ARG A 72 2.88 19.98 -4.11
N PHE A 73 2.18 18.89 -4.43
CA PHE A 73 1.28 18.86 -5.59
C PHE A 73 0.08 19.80 -5.40
N ALA A 74 -0.53 19.78 -4.22
CA ALA A 74 -1.67 20.65 -3.89
C ALA A 74 -1.31 22.14 -3.94
N GLN A 75 -0.09 22.53 -3.55
CA GLN A 75 0.38 23.92 -3.62
C GLN A 75 0.73 24.39 -5.05
N SER A 76 0.92 23.45 -5.98
CA SER A 76 1.25 23.74 -7.38
C SER A 76 0.04 23.77 -8.33
N SER A 77 -1.17 23.54 -7.79
CA SER A 77 -2.44 23.49 -8.51
C SER A 77 -3.29 24.72 -8.17
#